data_AF-A0A3A4PJS9-F1
#
_entry.id   AF-A0A3A4PJS9-F1
#
_cell.length_a   1.000
_cell.length_b   1.000
_cell.length_c   1.000
_cell.angle_alpha   90.00
_cell.angle_beta   90.00
_cell.angle_gamma   90.00
#
_symmetry.space_group_name_H-M   'P 1'
#
loop_
_entity.id
_entity.type
_entity.pdbx_description
1 polymer ?
#
loop_
_entity_poly.entity_id
_entity_poly.type
_entity_poly.pdbx_seq_one_letter_code
_entity_poly.pdbx_strand_id
1 'polypeptide(L)'
;MRHVRGDLPHRGARRAGHPRRPHAAAGVSGSLVMKLQVIRRCVQLCVILLVCGIALLSLYAHYRSARVIHDPQLMAGMRGEIVTQAIHPWVDSLDDPQALLDGNKGTLWSMRLLGVSLTDPLAAAEMLAASKHVHWPLLASIVIPVVLTLLLGRVFCSWMCPAYVLFEIAGKLRRLLHLAEIEPADVPFSHRNKYVLLAVGLALAAAASTPIFVLIYPPAVLSRVIHAWIFGTAATAMLVILGLMVAFELFVSPRWWCRTMCPGGALYGLLGWARPVRVRLKRDLCTGCADCIPVCEAGINPITQSSSIECDNCGVCLRYCNTQALVFTIGLPDPLRRRSSKPQSGAGGKRGKRSKRGRRAAALTALALTATAAPAEGHHILGLPHYSYKENYPQRPTLEYPATTGPYDVLLTSYPGVPNPGEPANLAFYIKDRNTGRAYAEPVTLRVLQTSTFGDNTIVLPATTRSPFENEFKFYVTFPTDGEYVVELSMPVEGRIEVIPFLMIAGRPSATASMVIVGAFGSVFAFVVARAVRRKGHRTAGRRVLAEVGI
;
A
#
# COMPACT_ATOMS: atom_id res chain seq x y z
N MET A 1 -46.89 -6.05 -7.52
CA MET A 1 -45.50 -6.15 -7.01
C MET A 1 -45.20 -7.61 -6.69
N ARG A 2 -44.19 -8.24 -7.30
CA ARG A 2 -43.62 -9.54 -6.85
C ARG A 2 -42.12 -9.56 -7.19
N HIS A 3 -41.27 -9.76 -6.19
CA HIS A 3 -39.83 -9.92 -6.38
C HIS A 3 -39.52 -11.40 -6.69
N VAL A 4 -39.03 -11.68 -7.89
CA VAL A 4 -38.52 -13.02 -8.22
C VAL A 4 -37.16 -13.21 -7.54
N ARG A 5 -37.11 -14.11 -6.56
CA ARG A 5 -35.87 -14.68 -6.03
C ARG A 5 -35.35 -15.69 -7.05
N GLY A 6 -34.06 -15.65 -7.35
CA GLY A 6 -33.39 -16.72 -8.09
C GLY A 6 -32.81 -17.70 -7.09
N ASP A 7 -33.55 -18.78 -6.80
CA ASP A 7 -33.07 -19.85 -5.94
C ASP A 7 -32.00 -20.69 -6.65
N LEU A 8 -30.89 -20.94 -5.95
CA LEU A 8 -29.86 -21.89 -6.36
C LEU A 8 -30.28 -23.29 -5.91
N PRO A 9 -30.49 -24.26 -6.82
CA PRO A 9 -30.81 -25.62 -6.43
C PRO A 9 -29.56 -26.32 -5.89
N HIS A 10 -29.48 -26.50 -4.57
CA HIS A 10 -28.67 -27.59 -4.01
C HIS A 10 -29.39 -28.91 -4.31
N ARG A 11 -28.87 -29.70 -5.25
CA ARG A 11 -29.09 -31.15 -5.30
C ARG A 11 -27.78 -31.85 -5.60
N GLY A 12 -27.50 -32.92 -4.86
CA GLY A 12 -26.29 -33.71 -5.03
C GLY A 12 -26.28 -34.41 -6.38
N ALA A 13 -25.37 -34.00 -7.27
CA ALA A 13 -25.03 -34.78 -8.45
C ALA A 13 -24.02 -35.86 -8.04
N ARG A 14 -24.45 -37.13 -8.05
CA ARG A 14 -23.52 -38.27 -8.04
C ARG A 14 -22.51 -38.11 -9.20
N ARG A 15 -21.29 -38.63 -9.03
CA ARG A 15 -20.23 -38.60 -10.04
C ARG A 15 -20.66 -39.34 -11.32
N ALA A 16 -21.36 -38.66 -12.22
CA ALA A 16 -21.44 -39.04 -13.62
C ALA A 16 -20.18 -38.50 -14.33
N GLY A 17 -19.48 -39.37 -15.06
CA GLY A 17 -18.14 -39.09 -15.56
C GLY A 17 -18.08 -37.79 -16.36
N HIS A 18 -17.15 -36.91 -15.99
CA HIS A 18 -16.80 -35.74 -16.80
C HIS A 18 -16.20 -36.28 -18.11
N PRO A 19 -16.84 -36.15 -19.29
CA PRO A 19 -16.13 -36.42 -20.52
C PRO A 19 -15.04 -35.35 -20.63
N ARG A 20 -13.78 -35.78 -20.79
CA ARG A 20 -12.69 -34.90 -21.23
C ARG A 20 -13.06 -34.39 -22.63
N ARG A 21 -13.87 -33.33 -22.72
CA ARG A 21 -14.24 -32.72 -23.99
C ARG A 21 -12.97 -32.09 -24.59
N PRO A 22 -12.66 -32.38 -25.87
CA PRO A 22 -11.41 -31.94 -26.46
C PRO A 22 -11.35 -30.41 -26.55
N HIS A 23 -10.13 -29.86 -26.49
CA HIS A 23 -9.84 -28.44 -26.79
C HIS A 23 -9.97 -28.14 -28.30
N ALA A 24 -11.13 -28.43 -28.88
CA ALA A 24 -11.39 -28.38 -30.32
C ALA A 24 -12.22 -27.14 -30.70
N ALA A 25 -11.63 -25.95 -30.54
CA ALA A 25 -11.96 -24.69 -31.26
C ALA A 25 -11.09 -23.52 -30.75
N ALA A 26 -9.77 -23.73 -30.62
CA ALA A 26 -8.83 -22.68 -30.22
C ALA A 26 -8.55 -21.71 -31.40
N GLY A 27 -9.56 -20.98 -31.85
CA GLY A 27 -9.38 -19.88 -32.80
C GLY A 27 -8.44 -18.80 -32.24
N VAL A 28 -7.89 -17.96 -33.13
CA VAL A 28 -6.79 -16.98 -32.88
C VAL A 28 -6.90 -16.20 -31.54
N SER A 29 -8.12 -15.85 -31.11
CA SER A 29 -8.41 -15.17 -29.84
C SER A 29 -7.99 -15.97 -28.59
N GLY A 30 -8.03 -17.31 -28.61
CA GLY A 30 -7.59 -18.15 -27.49
C GLY A 30 -6.10 -18.03 -27.18
N SER A 31 -5.27 -17.91 -28.22
CA SER A 31 -3.83 -17.66 -28.08
C SER A 31 -3.55 -16.31 -27.42
N LEU A 32 -4.27 -15.26 -27.84
CA LEU A 32 -4.11 -13.91 -27.29
C LEU A 32 -4.48 -13.85 -25.80
N VAL A 33 -5.59 -14.47 -25.39
CA VAL A 33 -6.01 -14.50 -23.97
C VAL A 33 -5.02 -15.29 -23.11
N MET A 34 -4.44 -16.36 -23.65
CA MET A 34 -3.41 -17.13 -22.94
C MET A 34 -2.12 -16.32 -22.77
N LYS A 35 -1.64 -15.65 -23.83
CA LYS A 35 -0.51 -14.70 -23.75
C LYS A 35 -0.75 -13.61 -22.71
N LEU A 36 -1.95 -13.03 -22.66
CA LEU A 36 -2.31 -12.00 -21.68
C LEU A 36 -2.19 -12.50 -20.22
N GLN A 37 -2.61 -13.74 -19.94
CA GLN A 37 -2.45 -14.32 -18.60
C GLN A 37 -0.98 -14.61 -18.27
N VAL A 38 -0.15 -15.02 -19.24
CA VAL A 38 1.30 -15.17 -19.04
C VAL A 38 1.94 -13.83 -18.71
N ILE A 39 1.67 -12.78 -19.50
CA ILE A 39 2.19 -11.42 -19.25
C ILE A 39 1.79 -10.95 -17.85
N ARG A 40 0.52 -11.15 -17.45
CA ARG A 40 0.05 -10.82 -16.09
C ARG A 40 0.86 -11.52 -14.99
N ARG A 41 1.26 -12.79 -15.18
CA ARG A 41 2.11 -13.51 -14.21
C ARG A 41 3.54 -12.99 -14.20
N CYS A 42 4.11 -12.69 -15.38
CA CYS A 42 5.41 -12.05 -15.48
C CYS A 42 5.41 -10.71 -14.71
N VAL A 43 4.40 -9.85 -14.92
CA VAL A 43 4.27 -8.58 -14.18
C VAL A 43 4.16 -8.81 -12.67
N GLN A 44 3.33 -9.76 -12.20
CA GLN A 44 3.24 -10.09 -10.77
C GLN A 44 4.59 -10.54 -10.18
N LEU A 45 5.34 -11.39 -10.89
CA LEU A 45 6.65 -11.85 -10.47
C LEU A 45 7.68 -10.71 -10.48
N CYS A 46 7.70 -9.87 -11.53
CA CYS A 46 8.55 -8.69 -11.59
C CYS A 46 8.28 -7.72 -10.44
N VAL A 47 7.02 -7.51 -10.04
CA VAL A 47 6.71 -6.65 -8.86
C VAL A 47 7.16 -7.29 -7.55
N ILE A 48 7.04 -8.61 -7.37
CA ILE A 48 7.57 -9.30 -6.19
C ILE A 48 9.10 -9.15 -6.12
N LEU A 49 9.78 -9.42 -7.25
CA LEU A 49 11.24 -9.24 -7.37
C LEU A 49 11.66 -7.79 -7.13
N LEU A 50 10.92 -6.81 -7.65
CA LEU A 50 11.17 -5.39 -7.42
C LEU A 50 11.07 -5.02 -5.93
N VAL A 51 10.07 -5.54 -5.21
CA VAL A 51 9.90 -5.26 -3.77
C VAL A 51 11.03 -5.89 -2.95
N CYS A 52 11.44 -7.11 -3.28
CA CYS A 52 12.62 -7.72 -2.67
C CYS A 52 13.90 -6.94 -3.02
N GLY A 53 14.05 -6.49 -4.26
CA GLY A 53 15.17 -5.70 -4.74
C GLY A 53 15.30 -4.35 -4.03
N ILE A 54 14.20 -3.59 -3.91
CA ILE A 54 14.18 -2.32 -3.17
C ILE A 54 14.52 -2.55 -1.69
N ALA A 55 14.03 -3.63 -1.08
CA ALA A 55 14.37 -3.98 0.30
C ALA A 55 15.85 -4.37 0.47
N LEU A 56 16.43 -5.08 -0.51
CA LEU A 56 17.87 -5.42 -0.54
C LEU A 56 18.75 -4.19 -0.79
N LEU A 57 18.35 -3.28 -1.69
CA LEU A 57 19.02 -1.99 -1.89
C LEU A 57 18.93 -1.13 -0.63
N SER A 58 17.79 -1.15 0.07
CA SER A 58 17.62 -0.47 1.36
C SER A 58 18.55 -1.06 2.42
N LEU A 59 18.70 -2.39 2.47
CA LEU A 59 19.67 -3.06 3.36
C LEU A 59 21.11 -2.71 2.99
N TYR A 60 21.46 -2.70 1.70
CA TYR A 60 22.79 -2.28 1.24
C TYR A 60 23.06 -0.80 1.55
N ALA A 61 22.06 0.09 1.47
CA ALA A 61 22.22 1.48 1.88
C ALA A 61 22.54 1.60 3.39
N HIS A 62 21.88 0.81 4.25
CA HIS A 62 22.22 0.75 5.68
C HIS A 62 23.62 0.16 5.89
N TYR A 63 23.98 -0.89 5.17
CA TYR A 63 25.33 -1.46 5.19
C TYR A 63 26.39 -0.44 4.74
N ARG A 64 26.17 0.29 3.65
CA ARG A 64 27.10 1.33 3.15
C ARG A 64 27.29 2.43 4.19
N SER A 65 26.20 2.89 4.82
CA SER A 65 26.26 3.82 5.95
C SER A 65 27.06 3.25 7.12
N ALA A 66 26.82 1.98 7.50
CA ALA A 66 27.60 1.27 8.52
C ALA A 66 29.09 1.15 8.17
N ARG A 67 29.44 1.01 6.88
CA ARG A 67 30.83 0.90 6.38
C ARG A 67 31.57 2.21 6.52
N VAL A 68 30.89 3.31 6.22
CA VAL A 68 31.43 4.68 6.37
C VAL A 68 31.70 5.03 7.84
N ILE A 69 30.93 4.48 8.78
CA ILE A 69 31.13 4.70 10.23
C ILE A 69 31.94 3.59 10.94
N HIS A 70 32.47 2.62 10.19
CA HIS A 70 33.28 1.50 10.72
C HIS A 70 32.65 0.71 11.89
N ASP A 71 31.32 0.55 11.93
CA ASP A 71 30.65 -0.17 13.03
C ASP A 71 30.67 -1.71 12.80
N PRO A 72 31.47 -2.50 13.54
CA PRO A 72 31.56 -3.94 13.33
C PRO A 72 30.31 -4.69 13.78
N GLN A 73 29.45 -4.12 14.65
CA GLN A 73 28.21 -4.76 15.10
C GLN A 73 27.12 -4.65 14.03
N LEU A 74 27.02 -3.50 13.35
CA LEU A 74 26.14 -3.33 12.19
C LEU A 74 26.58 -4.17 10.98
N MET A 75 27.86 -4.59 10.93
CA MET A 75 28.40 -5.49 9.91
C MET A 75 28.37 -6.98 10.27
N ALA A 76 28.12 -7.33 11.54
CA ALA A 76 28.32 -8.69 12.03
C ALA A 76 27.28 -9.68 11.49
N GLY A 77 27.76 -10.88 11.16
CA GLY A 77 26.96 -12.06 10.85
C GLY A 77 26.62 -12.23 9.36
N MET A 78 25.97 -13.37 9.07
CA MET A 78 25.68 -13.91 7.73
C MET A 78 25.07 -12.90 6.74
N ARG A 79 24.38 -11.85 7.22
CA ARG A 79 23.79 -10.80 6.38
C ARG A 79 24.83 -9.79 5.89
N GLY A 80 25.78 -9.39 6.74
CA GLY A 80 26.91 -8.56 6.33
C GLY A 80 27.81 -9.30 5.34
N GLU A 81 28.00 -10.60 5.53
CA GLU A 81 28.72 -11.48 4.59
C GLU A 81 28.02 -11.56 3.22
N ILE A 82 26.70 -11.81 3.19
CA ILE A 82 25.94 -11.81 1.92
C ILE A 82 26.01 -10.43 1.23
N VAL A 83 25.88 -9.34 1.98
CA VAL A 83 25.93 -7.99 1.41
C VAL A 83 27.33 -7.69 0.85
N THR A 84 28.41 -8.03 1.56
CA THR A 84 29.80 -7.84 1.11
C THR A 84 30.21 -8.73 -0.06
N GLN A 85 29.80 -9.99 -0.07
CA GLN A 85 30.27 -10.96 -1.06
C GLN A 85 29.43 -10.96 -2.34
N ALA A 86 28.12 -10.71 -2.25
CA ALA A 86 27.21 -10.84 -3.39
C ALA A 86 26.66 -9.50 -3.92
N ILE A 87 26.34 -8.54 -3.04
CA ILE A 87 25.68 -7.29 -3.45
C ILE A 87 26.72 -6.19 -3.73
N HIS A 88 27.68 -6.02 -2.83
CA HIS A 88 28.67 -4.96 -2.88
C HIS A 88 29.54 -4.95 -4.15
N PRO A 89 30.05 -6.08 -4.69
CA PRO A 89 30.88 -6.04 -5.89
C PRO A 89 30.10 -5.60 -7.13
N TRP A 90 28.80 -5.96 -7.18
CA TRP A 90 27.92 -5.54 -8.27
C TRP A 90 27.52 -4.07 -8.14
N VAL A 91 27.14 -3.60 -6.94
CA VAL A 91 26.73 -2.21 -6.73
C VAL A 91 27.91 -1.25 -6.95
N ASP A 92 29.12 -1.57 -6.49
CA ASP A 92 30.31 -0.74 -6.71
C ASP A 92 30.83 -0.78 -8.17
N SER A 93 30.38 -1.75 -9.00
CA SER A 93 30.71 -1.78 -10.44
C SER A 93 29.89 -0.81 -11.30
N LEU A 94 28.96 -0.06 -10.70
CA LEU A 94 28.12 0.92 -11.37
C LEU A 94 28.77 2.31 -11.31
N ASP A 95 28.61 3.10 -12.37
CA ASP A 95 29.22 4.45 -12.47
C ASP A 95 28.74 5.40 -11.36
N ASP A 96 27.47 5.31 -10.95
CA ASP A 96 26.92 6.02 -9.78
C ASP A 96 26.04 5.08 -8.93
N PRO A 97 26.64 4.44 -7.91
CA PRO A 97 25.90 3.59 -6.96
C PRO A 97 24.93 4.38 -6.08
N GLN A 98 25.17 5.68 -5.84
CA GLN A 98 24.33 6.50 -4.98
C GLN A 98 23.03 6.90 -5.69
N ALA A 99 23.10 7.28 -6.97
CA ALA A 99 21.93 7.53 -7.80
C ALA A 99 21.01 6.30 -7.90
N LEU A 100 21.56 5.09 -7.92
CA LEU A 100 20.75 3.85 -7.85
C LEU A 100 19.96 3.79 -6.54
N LEU A 101 20.60 4.02 -5.39
CA LEU A 101 19.96 3.92 -4.07
C LEU A 101 18.94 5.04 -3.83
N ASP A 102 19.28 6.29 -4.17
CA ASP A 102 18.38 7.42 -4.01
C ASP A 102 17.21 7.38 -5.00
N GLY A 103 17.45 6.83 -6.20
CA GLY A 103 16.42 6.59 -7.21
C GLY A 103 15.46 5.45 -6.85
N ASN A 104 15.85 4.47 -6.02
CA ASN A 104 15.12 3.22 -5.81
C ASN A 104 14.99 2.85 -4.32
N LYS A 105 14.01 3.46 -3.63
CA LYS A 105 13.79 3.28 -2.18
C LYS A 105 12.31 3.30 -1.79
N GLY A 106 11.96 2.72 -0.64
CA GLY A 106 10.60 2.72 -0.09
C GLY A 106 9.84 1.40 -0.24
N THR A 107 8.51 1.46 -0.38
CA THR A 107 7.63 0.28 -0.29
C THR A 107 6.48 0.34 -1.31
N LEU A 108 5.68 -0.73 -1.43
CA LEU A 108 4.46 -0.70 -2.27
C LEU A 108 3.40 0.31 -1.83
N TRP A 109 3.52 0.88 -0.64
CA TRP A 109 2.67 1.95 -0.14
C TRP A 109 3.09 3.32 -0.68
N SER A 110 4.40 3.56 -0.71
CA SER A 110 5.05 4.71 -1.35
C SER A 110 6.51 4.36 -1.66
N MET A 111 6.91 4.50 -2.92
CA MET A 111 8.26 4.21 -3.40
C MET A 111 8.79 5.37 -4.24
N ARG A 112 10.12 5.47 -4.33
CA ARG A 112 10.80 6.12 -5.44
C ARG A 112 11.36 5.01 -6.33
N LEU A 113 11.13 5.11 -7.63
CA LEU A 113 11.56 4.14 -8.64
C LEU A 113 12.20 4.90 -9.80
N LEU A 114 13.46 4.63 -10.10
CA LEU A 114 14.26 5.37 -11.09
C LEU A 114 14.14 6.90 -10.95
N GLY A 115 14.15 7.38 -9.70
CA GLY A 115 14.03 8.81 -9.38
C GLY A 115 12.60 9.38 -9.38
N VAL A 116 11.61 8.64 -9.88
CA VAL A 116 10.20 9.04 -9.89
C VAL A 116 9.49 8.57 -8.61
N SER A 117 8.85 9.49 -7.89
CA SER A 117 8.04 9.16 -6.72
C SER A 117 6.67 8.62 -7.13
N LEU A 118 6.29 7.46 -6.59
CA LEU A 118 5.02 6.77 -6.84
C LEU A 118 4.37 6.37 -5.51
N THR A 119 3.15 6.86 -5.24
CA THR A 119 2.42 6.60 -3.99
C THR A 119 1.08 5.91 -4.28
N ASP A 120 0.68 4.93 -3.47
CA ASP A 120 -0.64 4.30 -3.58
C ASP A 120 -1.72 5.37 -3.32
N PRO A 121 -2.76 5.53 -4.17
CA PRO A 121 -3.81 6.53 -3.95
C PRO A 121 -4.54 6.41 -2.59
N LEU A 122 -4.59 5.21 -1.98
CA LEU A 122 -5.09 5.04 -0.62
C LEU A 122 -4.13 5.63 0.42
N ALA A 123 -2.82 5.43 0.23
CA ALA A 123 -1.80 6.00 1.09
C ALA A 123 -1.85 7.53 1.09
N ALA A 124 -1.99 8.15 -0.09
CA ALA A 124 -2.13 9.60 -0.19
C ALA A 124 -3.47 10.10 0.37
N ALA A 125 -4.59 9.43 0.07
CA ALA A 125 -5.90 9.80 0.63
C ALA A 125 -5.92 9.72 2.17
N GLU A 126 -5.27 8.70 2.74
CA GLU A 126 -5.09 8.57 4.20
C GLU A 126 -4.14 9.63 4.77
N MET A 127 -3.01 9.90 4.12
CA MET A 127 -2.06 10.94 4.55
C MET A 127 -2.70 12.32 4.55
N LEU A 128 -3.45 12.68 3.51
CA LEU A 128 -4.19 13.96 3.44
C LEU A 128 -5.30 14.05 4.49
N ALA A 129 -5.96 12.93 4.82
CA ALA A 129 -6.96 12.87 5.88
C ALA A 129 -6.31 13.05 7.27
N ALA A 130 -5.22 12.33 7.54
CA ALA A 130 -4.50 12.38 8.81
C ALA A 130 -3.80 13.72 9.05
N SER A 131 -3.10 14.26 8.05
CA SER A 131 -2.38 15.53 8.16
C SER A 131 -3.29 16.75 8.19
N LYS A 132 -4.51 16.64 7.64
CA LYS A 132 -5.44 17.77 7.38
C LYS A 132 -4.88 18.86 6.45
N HIS A 133 -3.71 18.63 5.86
CA HIS A 133 -2.97 19.58 5.02
C HIS A 133 -2.58 18.97 3.67
N VAL A 134 -2.70 19.76 2.60
CA VAL A 134 -2.37 19.34 1.24
C VAL A 134 -0.87 19.50 0.97
N HIS A 135 -0.15 18.38 0.90
CA HIS A 135 1.27 18.37 0.54
C HIS A 135 1.45 18.19 -0.98
N TRP A 136 1.98 19.21 -1.67
CA TRP A 136 2.07 19.21 -3.14
C TRP A 136 2.92 18.06 -3.73
N PRO A 137 4.10 17.70 -3.18
CA PRO A 137 4.86 16.53 -3.64
C PRO A 137 4.09 15.19 -3.55
N LEU A 138 3.19 15.05 -2.56
CA LEU A 138 2.33 13.86 -2.42
C LEU A 138 1.23 13.81 -3.49
N LEU A 139 0.74 14.98 -3.95
CA LEU A 139 -0.17 15.04 -5.10
C LEU A 139 0.54 14.68 -6.40
N ALA A 140 1.80 15.12 -6.57
CA ALA A 140 2.61 14.76 -7.74
C ALA A 140 2.85 13.24 -7.82
N SER A 141 3.16 12.57 -6.69
CA SER A 141 3.47 11.13 -6.68
C SER A 141 2.27 10.20 -6.95
N ILE A 142 1.03 10.69 -6.84
CA ILE A 142 -0.17 9.91 -7.18
C ILE A 142 -0.68 10.10 -8.61
N VAL A 143 -0.15 11.06 -9.38
CA VAL A 143 -0.65 11.36 -10.74
C VAL A 143 -0.64 10.11 -11.62
N ILE A 144 0.50 9.40 -11.68
CA ILE A 144 0.65 8.20 -12.51
C ILE A 144 -0.30 7.06 -12.07
N PRO A 145 -0.33 6.63 -10.79
CA PRO A 145 -1.30 5.66 -10.29
C PRO A 145 -2.77 6.04 -10.51
N VAL A 146 -3.14 7.31 -10.31
CA VAL A 146 -4.51 7.79 -10.52
C VAL A 146 -4.88 7.77 -12.00
N VAL A 147 -4.04 8.28 -12.90
CA VAL A 147 -4.29 8.25 -14.36
C VAL A 147 -4.45 6.81 -14.85
N LEU A 148 -3.56 5.90 -14.44
CA LEU A 148 -3.68 4.47 -14.78
C LEU A 148 -4.98 3.86 -14.22
N THR A 149 -5.39 4.24 -13.01
CA THR A 149 -6.66 3.79 -12.41
C THR A 149 -7.88 4.34 -13.17
N LEU A 150 -7.85 5.60 -13.61
CA LEU A 150 -8.90 6.22 -14.41
C LEU A 150 -9.04 5.56 -15.78
N LEU A 151 -7.93 5.12 -16.39
CA LEU A 151 -7.91 4.47 -17.70
C LEU A 151 -8.27 2.97 -17.65
N LEU A 152 -7.74 2.25 -16.66
CA LEU A 152 -7.73 0.78 -16.60
C LEU A 152 -8.53 0.20 -15.42
N GLY A 153 -9.00 1.04 -14.49
CA GLY A 153 -9.77 0.61 -13.33
C GLY A 153 -8.95 0.07 -12.18
N ARG A 154 -9.53 -0.92 -11.49
CA ARG A 154 -8.88 -1.72 -10.43
C ARG A 154 -7.79 -2.67 -10.97
N VAL A 155 -7.10 -2.30 -12.06
CA VAL A 155 -6.08 -3.14 -12.72
C VAL A 155 -4.93 -3.47 -11.76
N PHE A 156 -4.53 -2.51 -10.94
CA PHE A 156 -3.50 -2.68 -9.89
C PHE A 156 -3.79 -3.87 -8.98
N CYS A 157 -5.06 -4.10 -8.62
CA CYS A 157 -5.46 -5.18 -7.74
C CYS A 157 -5.15 -6.58 -8.31
N SER A 158 -5.16 -6.75 -9.64
CA SER A 158 -4.99 -8.06 -10.29
C SER A 158 -3.68 -8.22 -11.06
N TRP A 159 -3.01 -7.13 -11.42
CA TRP A 159 -1.75 -7.12 -12.19
C TRP A 159 -0.50 -6.83 -11.34
N MET A 160 -0.58 -5.92 -10.37
CA MET A 160 0.62 -5.42 -9.65
C MET A 160 0.64 -5.78 -8.16
N CYS A 161 -0.52 -5.92 -7.51
CA CYS A 161 -0.61 -6.27 -6.09
C CYS A 161 0.00 -7.67 -5.80
N PRO A 162 1.10 -7.81 -5.01
CA PRO A 162 1.66 -9.14 -4.70
C PRO A 162 0.79 -9.93 -3.71
N ALA A 163 0.06 -9.24 -2.82
CA ALA A 163 -0.90 -9.90 -1.93
C ALA A 163 -2.02 -10.62 -2.70
N TYR A 164 -2.27 -10.23 -3.95
CA TYR A 164 -3.13 -10.98 -4.85
C TYR A 164 -2.65 -12.43 -5.03
N VAL A 165 -1.35 -12.62 -5.25
CA VAL A 165 -0.72 -13.94 -5.45
C VAL A 165 -0.82 -14.76 -4.16
N LEU A 166 -0.58 -14.13 -3.01
CA LEU A 166 -0.71 -14.76 -1.68
C LEU A 166 -2.13 -15.30 -1.44
N PHE A 167 -3.17 -14.50 -1.67
CA PHE A 167 -4.56 -14.96 -1.50
C PHE A 167 -5.03 -15.92 -2.61
N GLU A 168 -4.40 -15.90 -3.79
CA GLU A 168 -4.60 -16.97 -4.78
C GLU A 168 -4.00 -18.29 -4.32
N ILE A 169 -2.80 -18.28 -3.72
CA ILE A 169 -2.17 -19.47 -3.13
C ILE A 169 -3.04 -20.03 -2.00
N ALA A 170 -3.56 -19.18 -1.11
CA ALA A 170 -4.52 -19.59 -0.08
C ALA A 170 -5.76 -20.28 -0.70
N GLY A 171 -6.31 -19.72 -1.78
CA GLY A 171 -7.42 -20.32 -2.52
C GLY A 171 -7.09 -21.64 -3.26
N LYS A 172 -5.82 -21.93 -3.54
CA LYS A 172 -5.35 -23.23 -4.06
C LYS A 172 -5.14 -24.23 -2.93
N LEU A 173 -4.49 -23.81 -1.83
CA LEU A 173 -4.29 -24.60 -0.62
C LEU A 173 -5.62 -25.06 -0.02
N ARG A 174 -6.65 -24.22 -0.09
CA ARG A 174 -8.03 -24.58 0.27
C ARG A 174 -8.57 -25.80 -0.48
N ARG A 175 -8.15 -26.03 -1.73
CA ARG A 175 -8.51 -27.25 -2.50
C ARG A 175 -7.78 -28.49 -1.98
N LEU A 176 -6.58 -28.33 -1.43
CA LEU A 176 -5.85 -29.41 -0.78
C LEU A 176 -6.50 -29.78 0.56
N LEU A 177 -7.05 -28.81 1.31
CA LEU A 177 -7.87 -29.11 2.50
C LEU A 177 -9.08 -29.99 2.17
N HIS A 178 -9.77 -29.73 1.05
CA HIS A 178 -10.86 -30.58 0.56
C HIS A 178 -10.40 -31.99 0.14
N LEU A 179 -9.12 -32.20 -0.19
CA LEU A 179 -8.56 -33.54 -0.43
C LEU A 179 -8.20 -34.25 0.89
N ALA A 180 -7.94 -33.50 1.96
CA ALA A 180 -7.72 -33.99 3.32
C ALA A 180 -9.02 -34.07 4.15
N GLU A 181 -10.19 -34.10 3.49
CA GLU A 181 -11.53 -34.18 4.09
C GLU A 181 -11.91 -33.04 5.06
N ILE A 182 -11.09 -31.99 5.15
CA ILE A 182 -11.39 -30.77 5.91
C ILE A 182 -12.28 -29.87 5.04
N GLU A 183 -13.57 -29.79 5.36
CA GLU A 183 -14.50 -28.85 4.71
C GLU A 183 -14.36 -27.43 5.28
N PRO A 184 -13.72 -26.48 4.59
CA PRO A 184 -13.54 -25.12 5.10
C PRO A 184 -14.83 -24.34 4.85
N ALA A 185 -15.27 -23.55 5.83
CA ALA A 185 -16.52 -22.82 5.74
C ALA A 185 -16.51 -21.86 4.54
N ASP A 186 -17.58 -21.85 3.74
CA ASP A 186 -17.81 -20.84 2.71
C ASP A 186 -18.87 -19.85 3.21
N VAL A 187 -18.43 -18.67 3.63
CA VAL A 187 -19.30 -17.60 4.14
C VAL A 187 -19.36 -16.46 3.11
N PRO A 188 -20.54 -16.11 2.57
CA PRO A 188 -20.67 -15.01 1.64
C PRO A 188 -20.68 -13.65 2.37
N PHE A 189 -19.81 -12.74 1.94
CA PHE A 189 -19.73 -11.37 2.44
C PHE A 189 -20.14 -10.34 1.37
N SER A 190 -20.56 -9.15 1.78
CA SER A 190 -20.97 -8.09 0.85
C SER A 190 -19.79 -7.23 0.42
N HIS A 191 -19.72 -6.91 -0.88
CA HIS A 191 -18.79 -5.91 -1.44
C HIS A 191 -18.99 -4.51 -0.85
N ARG A 192 -20.10 -4.25 -0.13
CA ARG A 192 -20.33 -2.99 0.58
C ARG A 192 -19.33 -2.78 1.72
N ASN A 193 -18.81 -3.86 2.33
CA ASN A 193 -18.03 -3.77 3.56
C ASN A 193 -16.72 -2.98 3.36
N LYS A 194 -15.99 -3.18 2.25
CA LYS A 194 -14.79 -2.40 1.89
C LYS A 194 -15.06 -0.90 1.68
N TYR A 195 -16.26 -0.51 1.26
CA TYR A 195 -16.64 0.91 1.12
C TYR A 195 -16.92 1.53 2.48
N VAL A 196 -17.56 0.78 3.39
CA VAL A 196 -17.72 1.18 4.79
C VAL A 196 -16.35 1.27 5.47
N LEU A 197 -15.46 0.30 5.28
CA LEU A 197 -14.11 0.30 5.86
C LEU A 197 -13.26 1.45 5.31
N LEU A 198 -13.39 1.78 4.02
CA LEU A 198 -12.74 2.97 3.43
C LEU A 198 -13.23 4.27 4.10
N ALA A 199 -14.55 4.45 4.20
CA ALA A 199 -15.12 5.68 4.77
C ALA A 199 -14.82 5.83 6.27
N VAL A 200 -15.04 4.77 7.06
CA VAL A 200 -14.75 4.74 8.49
C VAL A 200 -13.25 4.89 8.73
N GLY A 201 -12.40 4.24 7.93
CA GLY A 201 -10.96 4.31 8.11
C GLY A 201 -10.38 5.69 7.79
N LEU A 202 -10.84 6.37 6.72
CA LEU A 202 -10.44 7.76 6.46
C LEU A 202 -10.91 8.72 7.57
N ALA A 203 -12.13 8.51 8.10
CA ALA A 203 -12.64 9.31 9.22
C ALA A 203 -11.83 9.09 10.51
N LEU A 204 -11.46 7.85 10.83
CA LEU A 204 -10.61 7.52 11.98
C LEU A 204 -9.18 8.05 11.80
N ALA A 205 -8.61 7.97 10.59
CA ALA A 205 -7.29 8.52 10.30
C ALA A 205 -7.25 10.05 10.50
N ALA A 206 -8.30 10.76 10.07
CA ALA A 206 -8.45 12.19 10.29
C ALA A 206 -8.67 12.56 11.77
N ALA A 207 -9.45 11.77 12.50
CA ALA A 207 -9.72 12.00 13.92
C ALA A 207 -8.48 11.75 14.80
N ALA A 208 -7.77 10.65 14.55
CA ALA A 208 -6.55 10.28 15.28
C ALA A 208 -5.26 10.91 14.72
N SER A 209 -5.36 11.72 13.67
CA SER A 209 -4.23 12.31 12.91
C SER A 209 -3.14 11.29 12.52
N THR A 210 -3.52 10.02 12.36
CA THR A 210 -2.59 8.87 12.26
C THR A 210 -3.02 7.94 11.12
N PRO A 211 -2.12 7.46 10.24
CA PRO A 211 -2.46 6.45 9.25
C PRO A 211 -2.75 5.09 9.89
N ILE A 212 -3.86 4.46 9.51
CA ILE A 212 -4.33 3.19 10.08
C ILE A 212 -4.47 2.08 9.03
N PHE A 213 -4.76 2.38 7.77
CA PHE A 213 -4.76 1.39 6.68
C PHE A 213 -3.39 0.79 6.47
N VAL A 214 -2.33 1.54 6.79
CA VAL A 214 -0.94 1.07 6.87
C VAL A 214 -0.77 -0.24 7.67
N LEU A 215 -1.63 -0.49 8.68
CA LEU A 215 -1.61 -1.67 9.56
C LEU A 215 -2.37 -2.88 8.98
N ILE A 216 -3.33 -2.65 8.09
CA ILE A 216 -4.29 -3.67 7.62
C ILE A 216 -4.33 -3.86 6.10
N TYR A 217 -3.67 -3.00 5.31
CA TYR A 217 -3.69 -3.07 3.85
C TYR A 217 -2.62 -4.05 3.34
N PRO A 218 -2.98 -5.19 2.72
CA PRO A 218 -2.02 -6.26 2.45
C PRO A 218 -0.79 -5.88 1.61
N PRO A 219 -0.84 -4.99 0.60
CA PRO A 219 0.37 -4.51 -0.06
C PRO A 219 1.34 -3.78 0.88
N ALA A 220 0.84 -2.96 1.80
CA ALA A 220 1.65 -2.27 2.80
C ALA A 220 2.19 -3.23 3.87
N VAL A 221 1.34 -4.11 4.38
CA VAL A 221 1.70 -5.15 5.37
C VAL A 221 2.75 -6.11 4.79
N LEU A 222 2.50 -6.68 3.61
CA LEU A 222 3.40 -7.63 2.96
C LEU A 222 4.75 -6.99 2.59
N SER A 223 4.76 -5.76 2.06
CA SER A 223 6.02 -5.09 1.73
C SER A 223 6.84 -4.78 2.99
N ARG A 224 6.22 -4.38 4.11
CA ARG A 224 6.92 -4.24 5.40
C ARG A 224 7.40 -5.56 5.99
N VAL A 225 6.62 -6.63 5.87
CA VAL A 225 7.07 -7.98 6.29
C VAL A 225 8.29 -8.42 5.48
N ILE A 226 8.32 -8.19 4.17
CA ILE A 226 9.49 -8.47 3.31
C ILE A 226 10.72 -7.68 3.78
N HIS A 227 10.57 -6.38 4.06
CA HIS A 227 11.66 -5.55 4.60
C HIS A 227 12.14 -6.08 5.97
N ALA A 228 11.24 -6.34 6.91
CA ALA A 228 11.56 -6.87 8.24
C ALA A 228 12.35 -8.18 8.17
N TRP A 229 11.96 -9.11 7.28
CA TRP A 229 12.66 -10.37 7.06
C TRP A 229 14.05 -10.19 6.44
N ILE A 230 14.22 -9.27 5.49
CA ILE A 230 15.50 -8.95 4.85
C ILE A 230 16.45 -8.24 5.82
N PHE A 231 15.95 -7.36 6.68
CA PHE A 231 16.70 -6.70 7.74
C PHE A 231 16.99 -7.61 8.94
N GLY A 232 16.27 -8.73 9.08
CA GLY A 232 16.57 -9.77 10.07
C GLY A 232 15.79 -9.69 11.38
N THR A 233 14.80 -8.81 11.46
CA THR A 233 13.83 -8.79 12.56
C THR A 233 12.82 -9.93 12.37
N ALA A 234 12.77 -10.86 13.33
CA ALA A 234 11.80 -11.95 13.34
C ALA A 234 10.45 -11.49 13.93
N ALA A 235 9.35 -12.06 13.41
CA ALA A 235 8.00 -11.98 13.98
C ALA A 235 7.48 -10.57 14.36
N THR A 236 7.33 -9.67 13.38
CA THR A 236 6.57 -8.42 13.58
C THR A 236 5.06 -8.69 13.76
N ALA A 237 4.35 -7.81 14.46
CA ALA A 237 2.88 -7.89 14.58
C ALA A 237 2.16 -7.92 13.21
N MET A 238 2.78 -7.33 12.19
CA MET A 238 2.34 -7.36 10.79
C MET A 238 2.32 -8.78 10.19
N LEU A 239 3.25 -9.64 10.59
CA LEU A 239 3.28 -11.05 10.17
C LEU A 239 2.10 -11.82 10.78
N VAL A 240 1.75 -11.55 12.04
CA VAL A 240 0.57 -12.14 12.70
C VAL A 240 -0.72 -11.69 12.01
N ILE A 241 -0.87 -10.40 11.73
CA ILE A 241 -2.02 -9.85 10.98
C ILE A 241 -2.13 -10.52 9.61
N LEU A 242 -1.04 -10.60 8.85
CA LEU A 242 -1.02 -11.25 7.53
C LEU A 242 -1.36 -12.75 7.61
N GLY A 243 -0.84 -13.46 8.62
CA GLY A 243 -1.15 -14.86 8.89
C GLY A 243 -2.63 -15.08 9.20
N LEU A 244 -3.23 -14.24 10.06
CA LEU A 244 -4.66 -14.27 10.36
C LEU A 244 -5.53 -13.99 9.12
N MET A 245 -5.10 -13.08 8.23
CA MET A 245 -5.79 -12.83 6.96
C MET A 245 -5.75 -14.05 6.05
N VAL A 246 -4.58 -14.68 5.89
CA VAL A 246 -4.41 -15.92 5.09
C VAL A 246 -5.19 -17.09 5.70
N ALA A 247 -5.21 -17.23 7.02
CA ALA A 247 -6.01 -18.23 7.71
C ALA A 247 -7.52 -18.00 7.50
N PHE A 248 -7.99 -16.76 7.56
CA PHE A 248 -9.41 -16.44 7.31
C PHE A 248 -9.83 -16.76 5.88
N GLU A 249 -8.98 -16.43 4.90
CA GLU A 249 -9.13 -16.76 3.49
C GLU A 249 -9.19 -18.29 3.25
N LEU A 250 -8.31 -19.02 3.92
CA LEU A 250 -8.21 -20.47 3.86
C LEU A 250 -9.45 -21.15 4.46
N PHE A 251 -9.84 -20.77 5.68
CA PHE A 251 -10.84 -21.49 6.49
C PHE A 251 -12.28 -20.93 6.43
N VAL A 252 -12.50 -19.65 6.10
CA VAL A 252 -13.81 -18.97 6.31
C VAL A 252 -14.48 -18.41 5.06
N SER A 253 -13.73 -17.88 4.09
CA SER A 253 -14.32 -17.35 2.85
C SER A 253 -13.25 -17.10 1.77
N PRO A 254 -13.38 -17.64 0.54
CA PRO A 254 -12.35 -17.54 -0.47
C PRO A 254 -12.32 -16.17 -1.18
N ARG A 255 -11.13 -15.57 -1.19
CA ARG A 255 -10.81 -14.19 -1.64
C ARG A 255 -11.59 -13.12 -0.90
N TRP A 256 -11.92 -13.39 0.36
CA TRP A 256 -12.66 -12.52 1.26
C TRP A 256 -12.14 -11.08 1.29
N TRP A 257 -10.83 -10.91 1.49
CA TRP A 257 -10.24 -9.59 1.65
C TRP A 257 -10.31 -8.80 0.34
N CYS A 258 -9.77 -9.36 -0.74
CA CYS A 258 -9.72 -8.69 -2.05
C CYS A 258 -11.10 -8.39 -2.64
N ARG A 259 -12.10 -9.25 -2.37
CA ARG A 259 -13.48 -9.07 -2.83
C ARG A 259 -14.28 -8.11 -1.95
N THR A 260 -14.14 -8.21 -0.62
CA THR A 260 -15.12 -7.62 0.30
C THR A 260 -14.60 -6.66 1.35
N MET A 261 -13.31 -6.68 1.73
CA MET A 261 -12.77 -5.79 2.78
C MET A 261 -11.72 -4.78 2.31
N CYS A 262 -10.95 -5.07 1.25
CA CYS A 262 -9.81 -4.26 0.84
C CYS A 262 -10.18 -2.78 0.55
N PRO A 263 -9.74 -1.80 1.38
CA PRO A 263 -10.11 -0.39 1.24
C PRO A 263 -9.51 0.24 -0.03
N GLY A 264 -8.28 -0.12 -0.40
CA GLY A 264 -7.71 0.27 -1.70
C GLY A 264 -8.56 -0.27 -2.86
N GLY A 265 -9.03 -1.52 -2.75
CA GLY A 265 -9.98 -2.10 -3.71
C GLY A 265 -11.35 -1.42 -3.77
N ALA A 266 -11.75 -0.67 -2.74
CA ALA A 266 -12.87 0.24 -2.80
C ALA A 266 -12.49 1.52 -3.55
N LEU A 267 -11.40 2.18 -3.14
CA LEU A 267 -10.93 3.45 -3.71
C LEU A 267 -10.60 3.36 -5.21
N TYR A 268 -9.79 2.38 -5.63
CA TYR A 268 -9.50 2.11 -7.04
C TYR A 268 -10.77 1.82 -7.86
N GLY A 269 -11.83 1.28 -7.23
CA GLY A 269 -13.14 1.06 -7.84
C GLY A 269 -13.96 2.34 -8.00
N LEU A 270 -13.84 3.28 -7.05
CA LEU A 270 -14.47 4.61 -7.12
C LEU A 270 -13.77 5.49 -8.16
N LEU A 271 -12.43 5.58 -8.12
CA LEU A 271 -11.64 6.30 -9.11
C LEU A 271 -11.90 5.74 -10.52
N GLY A 272 -11.71 4.43 -10.68
CA GLY A 272 -11.82 3.71 -11.96
C GLY A 272 -13.25 3.39 -12.43
N TRP A 273 -14.27 4.11 -11.98
CA TRP A 273 -15.67 3.80 -12.30
C TRP A 273 -16.02 4.03 -13.79
N ALA A 274 -15.46 5.09 -14.38
CA ALA A 274 -15.72 5.51 -15.76
C ALA A 274 -14.76 4.86 -16.79
N ARG A 275 -13.83 3.99 -16.34
CA ARG A 275 -12.69 3.48 -17.12
C ARG A 275 -13.00 3.11 -18.59
N PRO A 276 -12.26 3.63 -19.59
CA PRO A 276 -12.44 3.22 -20.98
C PRO A 276 -12.12 1.74 -21.20
N VAL A 277 -11.06 1.20 -20.59
CA VAL A 277 -10.68 -0.21 -20.76
C VAL A 277 -11.51 -1.09 -19.82
N ARG A 278 -12.32 -1.99 -20.37
CA ARG A 278 -13.25 -2.83 -19.60
C ARG A 278 -13.56 -4.14 -20.31
N VAL A 279 -13.90 -5.17 -19.52
CA VAL A 279 -14.55 -6.37 -20.04
C VAL A 279 -16.01 -6.04 -20.41
N ARG A 280 -16.45 -6.48 -21.59
CA ARG A 280 -17.84 -6.33 -22.08
C ARG A 280 -18.36 -7.67 -22.59
N LEU A 281 -19.61 -7.97 -22.25
CA LEU A 281 -20.36 -9.08 -22.83
C LEU A 281 -21.02 -8.66 -24.16
N LYS A 282 -20.69 -9.37 -25.23
CA LYS A 282 -21.49 -9.49 -26.47
C LYS A 282 -22.63 -10.47 -26.21
N ARG A 283 -23.87 -9.97 -26.10
CA ARG A 283 -25.05 -10.80 -25.74
C ARG A 283 -25.42 -11.77 -26.87
N ASP A 284 -25.22 -11.33 -28.10
CA ASP A 284 -25.30 -12.04 -29.37
C ASP A 284 -24.49 -13.35 -29.41
N LEU A 285 -23.34 -13.40 -28.73
CA LEU A 285 -22.49 -14.60 -28.66
C LEU A 285 -22.64 -15.40 -27.36
N CYS A 286 -23.47 -14.94 -26.41
CA CYS A 286 -23.54 -15.52 -25.07
C CYS A 286 -24.60 -16.63 -24.99
N THR A 287 -24.16 -17.87 -24.82
CA THR A 287 -25.03 -19.05 -24.63
C THR A 287 -25.55 -19.22 -23.20
N GLY A 288 -25.12 -18.39 -22.24
CA GLY A 288 -25.56 -18.48 -20.86
C GLY A 288 -24.99 -19.63 -20.02
N CYS A 289 -23.96 -20.33 -20.50
CA CYS A 289 -23.36 -21.53 -19.85
C CYS A 289 -22.81 -21.34 -18.41
N ALA A 290 -22.71 -20.09 -17.92
CA ALA A 290 -22.26 -19.73 -16.57
C ALA A 290 -20.81 -20.10 -16.17
N ASP A 291 -20.02 -20.79 -17.00
CA ASP A 291 -18.61 -21.17 -16.74
C ASP A 291 -17.72 -20.01 -16.26
N CYS A 292 -18.00 -18.79 -16.74
CA CYS A 292 -17.28 -17.57 -16.37
C CYS A 292 -17.54 -17.07 -14.93
N ILE A 293 -18.59 -17.54 -14.25
CA ILE A 293 -18.99 -17.11 -12.90
C ILE A 293 -18.06 -17.67 -11.81
N PRO A 294 -17.87 -19.00 -11.64
CA PRO A 294 -17.05 -19.55 -10.56
C PRO A 294 -15.56 -19.16 -10.67
N VAL A 295 -15.08 -18.91 -11.90
CA VAL A 295 -13.71 -18.43 -12.16
C VAL A 295 -13.56 -16.91 -12.00
N CYS A 296 -14.64 -16.17 -11.71
CA CYS A 296 -14.56 -14.73 -11.59
C CYS A 296 -13.82 -14.32 -10.32
N GLU A 297 -12.62 -13.78 -10.52
CA GLU A 297 -11.67 -13.45 -9.48
C GLU A 297 -12.22 -12.38 -8.52
N ALA A 298 -12.92 -11.39 -9.07
CA ALA A 298 -13.63 -10.35 -8.33
C ALA A 298 -14.94 -10.81 -7.67
N GLY A 299 -15.44 -12.04 -7.91
CA GLY A 299 -16.68 -12.55 -7.28
C GLY A 299 -17.99 -11.99 -7.84
N ILE A 300 -17.96 -11.32 -8.99
CA ILE A 300 -19.15 -10.82 -9.71
C ILE A 300 -19.64 -11.84 -10.75
N ASN A 301 -20.88 -11.68 -11.23
CA ASN A 301 -21.39 -12.46 -12.36
C ASN A 301 -21.04 -11.75 -13.69
N PRO A 302 -20.13 -12.27 -14.55
CA PRO A 302 -19.73 -11.53 -15.76
C PRO A 302 -20.85 -11.37 -16.80
N ILE A 303 -21.87 -12.23 -16.77
CA ILE A 303 -23.02 -12.18 -17.70
C ILE A 303 -23.89 -10.95 -17.41
N THR A 304 -24.15 -10.67 -16.13
CA THR A 304 -25.02 -9.56 -15.71
C THR A 304 -24.27 -8.31 -15.24
N GLN A 305 -23.01 -8.46 -14.82
CA GLN A 305 -22.21 -7.43 -14.13
C GLN A 305 -20.82 -7.20 -14.76
N SER A 306 -20.57 -7.60 -16.01
CA SER A 306 -19.26 -7.40 -16.68
C SER A 306 -18.72 -5.95 -16.59
N SER A 307 -19.60 -4.95 -16.62
CA SER A 307 -19.24 -3.54 -16.47
C SER A 307 -19.23 -3.02 -15.01
N SER A 308 -19.16 -3.91 -14.01
CA SER A 308 -19.13 -3.52 -12.60
C SER A 308 -17.82 -2.83 -12.23
N ILE A 309 -17.91 -1.81 -11.37
CA ILE A 309 -16.73 -1.15 -10.77
C ILE A 309 -15.84 -2.14 -10.02
N GLU A 310 -16.43 -3.24 -9.53
CA GLU A 310 -15.75 -4.35 -8.86
C GLU A 310 -14.73 -5.08 -9.73
N CYS A 311 -14.95 -5.14 -11.05
CA CYS A 311 -14.05 -5.86 -11.95
C CYS A 311 -12.66 -5.21 -11.96
N ASP A 312 -11.66 -6.07 -11.80
CA ASP A 312 -10.22 -5.78 -11.70
C ASP A 312 -9.48 -5.92 -13.04
N ASN A 313 -10.23 -6.10 -14.14
CA ASN A 313 -9.71 -6.33 -15.49
C ASN A 313 -8.64 -7.47 -15.54
N CYS A 314 -8.77 -8.50 -14.69
CA CYS A 314 -7.84 -9.64 -14.65
C CYS A 314 -7.87 -10.52 -15.91
N GLY A 315 -8.96 -10.49 -16.69
CA GLY A 315 -9.12 -11.23 -17.95
C GLY A 315 -9.42 -12.73 -17.83
N VAL A 316 -9.42 -13.33 -16.62
CA VAL A 316 -9.58 -14.79 -16.46
C VAL A 316 -10.88 -15.32 -17.03
N CYS A 317 -11.99 -14.59 -16.88
CA CYS A 317 -13.29 -14.99 -17.43
C CYS A 317 -13.33 -15.07 -18.97
N LEU A 318 -12.41 -14.41 -19.69
CA LEU A 318 -12.29 -14.55 -21.14
C LEU A 318 -11.73 -15.93 -21.52
N ARG A 319 -10.80 -16.48 -20.72
CA ARG A 319 -10.16 -17.78 -20.99
C ARG A 319 -11.16 -18.94 -20.91
N TYR A 320 -12.17 -18.82 -20.06
CA TYR A 320 -13.23 -19.81 -19.86
C TYR A 320 -14.48 -19.52 -20.72
N CYS A 321 -14.44 -18.53 -21.61
CA CYS A 321 -15.57 -18.17 -22.47
C CYS A 321 -15.41 -18.80 -23.86
N ASN A 322 -15.87 -20.05 -24.01
CA ASN A 322 -15.72 -20.82 -25.26
C ASN A 322 -16.30 -20.11 -26.51
N THR A 323 -17.35 -19.30 -26.35
CA THR A 323 -17.98 -18.55 -27.46
C THR A 323 -17.40 -17.15 -27.69
N GLN A 324 -16.35 -16.77 -26.94
CA GLN A 324 -15.70 -15.45 -27.03
C GLN A 324 -16.67 -14.26 -26.85
N ALA A 325 -17.77 -14.49 -26.11
CA ALA A 325 -18.77 -13.48 -25.77
C ALA A 325 -18.24 -12.41 -24.81
N LEU A 326 -17.27 -12.76 -23.95
CA LEU A 326 -16.54 -11.82 -23.12
C LEU A 326 -15.30 -11.35 -23.89
N VAL A 327 -15.15 -10.03 -24.04
CA VAL A 327 -13.99 -9.39 -24.68
C VAL A 327 -13.57 -8.15 -23.91
N PHE A 328 -12.29 -7.76 -24.03
CA PHE A 328 -11.88 -6.40 -23.68
C PHE A 328 -12.39 -5.43 -24.75
N THR A 329 -12.83 -4.26 -24.32
CA THR A 329 -13.26 -3.16 -25.19
C THR A 329 -12.76 -1.84 -24.63
N ILE A 330 -12.59 -0.86 -25.52
CA ILE A 330 -12.25 0.52 -25.18
C ILE A 330 -13.50 1.36 -25.41
N GLY A 331 -14.10 1.87 -24.34
CA GLY A 331 -15.29 2.71 -24.39
C GLY A 331 -15.83 3.07 -23.02
N LEU A 332 -16.39 4.27 -22.91
CA LEU A 332 -17.05 4.76 -21.71
C LEU A 332 -18.27 3.89 -21.33
N PRO A 333 -18.71 3.89 -20.05
CA PRO A 333 -19.95 3.23 -19.68
C PRO A 333 -21.12 3.88 -20.42
N ASP A 334 -21.96 3.07 -21.06
CA ASP A 334 -23.23 3.53 -21.63
C ASP A 334 -24.17 3.96 -20.47
N PRO A 335 -24.50 5.26 -20.34
CA PRO A 335 -25.32 5.75 -19.23
C PRO A 335 -26.72 5.14 -19.21
N LEU A 336 -27.25 4.77 -20.38
CA LEU A 336 -28.65 4.39 -20.57
C LEU A 336 -28.93 2.92 -20.20
N ARG A 337 -27.89 2.11 -19.96
CA ARG A 337 -28.05 0.65 -19.77
C ARG A 337 -28.22 0.20 -18.32
N ARG A 338 -28.26 1.13 -17.35
CA ARG A 338 -28.40 0.84 -15.90
C ARG A 338 -29.77 0.27 -15.47
N ARG A 339 -30.77 0.15 -16.37
CA ARG A 339 -32.18 -0.14 -16.01
C ARG A 339 -32.83 -1.38 -16.67
N SER A 340 -32.12 -2.17 -17.48
CA SER A 340 -32.73 -3.31 -18.21
C SER A 340 -32.33 -4.68 -17.63
N SER A 341 -33.05 -5.07 -16.57
CA SER A 341 -33.19 -6.46 -16.09
C SER A 341 -34.66 -6.91 -16.13
N LYS A 342 -35.41 -6.45 -17.14
CA LYS A 342 -36.77 -6.94 -17.46
C LYS A 342 -36.73 -7.76 -18.76
N PRO A 343 -37.60 -8.79 -18.92
CA PRO A 343 -37.75 -9.53 -20.17
C PRO A 343 -38.22 -8.65 -21.32
N GLN A 344 -38.07 -9.16 -22.54
CA GLN A 344 -38.35 -8.44 -23.79
C GLN A 344 -39.86 -8.30 -24.04
N SER A 345 -40.27 -7.15 -24.56
CA SER A 345 -41.34 -7.01 -25.56
C SER A 345 -40.97 -5.87 -26.51
N GLY A 346 -41.35 -5.99 -27.78
CA GLY A 346 -40.83 -5.13 -28.85
C GLY A 346 -41.62 -3.84 -29.06
N ALA A 347 -40.94 -2.83 -29.63
CA ALA A 347 -41.49 -1.81 -30.52
C ALA A 347 -40.33 -0.99 -31.12
N GLY A 348 -40.42 -0.60 -32.38
CA GLY A 348 -39.41 0.23 -33.05
C GLY A 348 -39.46 1.70 -32.63
N GLY A 349 -38.30 2.34 -32.48
CA GLY A 349 -38.17 3.77 -32.20
C GLY A 349 -37.05 4.40 -33.03
N LYS A 350 -37.35 5.47 -33.77
CA LYS A 350 -36.48 6.03 -34.81
C LYS A 350 -35.20 6.66 -34.24
N ARG A 351 -34.08 6.50 -34.97
CA ARG A 351 -32.77 7.10 -34.65
C ARG A 351 -32.81 8.63 -34.76
N GLY A 352 -32.66 9.33 -33.64
CA GLY A 352 -32.33 10.76 -33.64
C GLY A 352 -30.85 10.99 -33.97
N LYS A 353 -30.54 11.60 -35.13
CA LYS A 353 -29.22 12.20 -35.39
C LYS A 353 -29.01 13.36 -34.40
N ARG A 354 -27.97 13.34 -33.57
CA ARG A 354 -27.54 14.53 -32.83
C ARG A 354 -26.02 14.76 -32.89
N SER A 355 -25.67 15.84 -33.58
CA SER A 355 -24.49 16.71 -33.45
C SER A 355 -23.13 16.08 -33.12
N LYS A 356 -22.22 16.08 -34.11
CA LYS A 356 -20.76 16.02 -33.90
C LYS A 356 -20.20 17.45 -33.67
N ARG A 357 -20.35 18.03 -32.48
CA ARG A 357 -19.57 19.22 -32.04
C ARG A 357 -19.19 19.06 -30.56
N GLY A 358 -18.00 19.52 -30.18
CA GLY A 358 -17.41 19.29 -28.84
C GLY A 358 -16.39 18.14 -28.75
N ARG A 359 -15.74 17.75 -29.85
CA ARG A 359 -14.82 16.58 -29.91
C ARG A 359 -13.33 16.92 -30.11
N ARG A 360 -12.90 18.14 -29.73
CA ARG A 360 -11.49 18.60 -29.86
C ARG A 360 -10.92 19.37 -28.66
N ALA A 361 -11.64 19.51 -27.54
CA ALA A 361 -11.22 20.34 -26.39
C ALA A 361 -10.51 19.58 -25.25
N ALA A 362 -10.43 18.23 -25.31
CA ALA A 362 -9.88 17.40 -24.21
C ALA A 362 -8.59 16.64 -24.56
N ALA A 363 -8.06 16.82 -25.79
CA ALA A 363 -6.89 16.08 -26.27
C ALA A 363 -5.64 16.95 -26.51
N LEU A 364 -5.79 18.29 -26.54
CA LEU A 364 -4.69 19.22 -26.79
C LEU A 364 -4.09 19.79 -25.50
N THR A 365 -4.88 19.96 -24.44
CA THR A 365 -4.40 20.45 -23.13
C THR A 365 -3.52 19.43 -22.39
N ALA A 366 -3.60 18.14 -22.74
CA ALA A 366 -2.79 17.08 -22.14
C ALA A 366 -1.41 16.90 -22.78
N LEU A 367 -1.15 17.56 -23.92
CA LEU A 367 0.12 17.45 -24.66
C LEU A 367 1.05 18.66 -24.48
N ALA A 368 0.57 19.72 -23.82
CA ALA A 368 1.30 20.97 -23.59
C ALA A 368 2.04 21.03 -22.22
N LEU A 369 2.01 19.95 -21.44
CA LEU A 369 2.61 19.87 -20.09
C LEU A 369 3.75 18.85 -19.97
N THR A 370 4.22 18.30 -21.10
CA THR A 370 5.36 17.36 -21.16
C THR A 370 6.61 17.98 -21.79
N ALA A 371 6.69 19.31 -21.89
CA ALA A 371 7.70 20.01 -22.68
C ALA A 371 8.31 21.26 -22.01
N THR A 372 8.55 21.21 -20.69
CA THR A 372 9.55 22.06 -20.01
C THR A 372 10.17 21.31 -18.83
N ALA A 373 11.06 20.38 -19.12
CA ALA A 373 12.03 19.87 -18.16
C ALA A 373 13.42 20.25 -18.69
N ALA A 374 13.97 21.36 -18.20
CA ALA A 374 15.38 21.67 -18.41
C ALA A 374 16.22 20.71 -17.53
N PRO A 375 17.37 20.23 -18.01
CA PRO A 375 18.34 19.59 -17.14
C PRO A 375 18.93 20.66 -16.22
N ALA A 376 18.90 20.42 -14.90
CA ALA A 376 19.81 21.10 -13.98
C ALA A 376 21.05 20.22 -13.86
N GLU A 377 22.22 20.80 -14.09
CA GLU A 377 23.49 20.09 -14.15
C GLU A 377 23.87 19.51 -12.79
N GLY A 378 24.36 18.27 -12.78
CA GLY A 378 24.93 17.67 -11.58
C GLY A 378 26.33 18.21 -11.31
N HIS A 379 26.62 18.52 -10.05
CA HIS A 379 27.99 18.79 -9.57
C HIS A 379 28.39 17.62 -8.67
N HIS A 380 29.46 16.92 -9.02
CA HIS A 380 29.97 15.79 -8.24
C HIS A 380 30.80 16.25 -7.03
N ILE A 381 30.84 15.40 -6.01
CA ILE A 381 31.66 15.56 -4.79
C ILE A 381 33.15 15.41 -5.11
N LEU A 382 33.98 16.29 -4.52
CA LEU A 382 35.44 16.17 -4.47
C LEU A 382 35.97 16.52 -3.06
N GLY A 383 36.79 15.64 -2.49
CA GLY A 383 37.79 15.99 -1.46
C GLY A 383 37.36 15.97 0.03
N LEU A 384 38.11 15.20 0.85
CA LEU A 384 38.03 15.12 2.32
C LEU A 384 38.41 16.45 3.02
N PRO A 385 37.73 16.81 4.13
CA PRO A 385 38.31 16.70 5.50
C PRO A 385 37.25 16.41 6.61
N HIS A 386 37.53 16.11 7.89
CA HIS A 386 38.71 15.58 8.62
C HIS A 386 38.31 15.01 10.02
N TYR A 387 39.24 14.28 10.66
CA TYR A 387 39.38 13.86 12.07
C TYR A 387 38.18 13.73 13.05
N SER A 388 37.77 12.47 13.23
CA SER A 388 37.66 11.74 14.52
C SER A 388 37.25 12.45 15.82
N TYR A 389 35.98 12.27 16.20
CA TYR A 389 35.51 12.25 17.60
C TYR A 389 35.38 10.82 18.17
N LYS A 390 35.49 9.78 17.32
CA LYS A 390 35.01 8.42 17.62
C LYS A 390 36.08 7.42 18.05
N GLU A 391 37.37 7.73 17.92
CA GLU A 391 38.45 6.76 18.23
C GLU A 391 38.98 6.81 19.67
N ASN A 392 38.68 7.85 20.46
CA ASN A 392 39.31 8.05 21.78
C ASN A 392 38.41 8.63 22.90
N TYR A 393 37.07 8.59 22.77
CA TYR A 393 36.18 9.10 23.82
C TYR A 393 35.38 7.99 24.53
N PRO A 394 35.50 7.82 25.87
CA PRO A 394 34.95 6.67 26.61
C PRO A 394 33.45 6.80 26.94
N GLN A 395 32.68 7.53 26.14
CA GLN A 395 31.27 7.84 26.41
C GLN A 395 30.32 7.00 25.55
N ARG A 396 29.21 6.54 26.16
CA ARG A 396 28.21 5.66 25.53
C ARG A 396 27.58 6.31 24.28
N PRO A 397 27.13 5.52 23.29
CA PRO A 397 26.76 6.03 21.97
C PRO A 397 25.68 7.12 22.04
N THR A 398 26.02 8.29 21.51
CA THR A 398 25.07 9.33 21.13
C THR A 398 24.19 8.83 19.99
N LEU A 399 22.86 8.93 20.14
CA LEU A 399 21.96 8.72 19.00
C LEU A 399 22.04 9.94 18.08
N GLU A 400 22.18 9.68 16.78
CA GLU A 400 22.38 10.68 15.72
C GLU A 400 21.14 10.78 14.82
N TYR A 401 20.62 11.99 14.64
CA TYR A 401 19.44 12.29 13.81
C TYR A 401 19.80 13.33 12.74
N PRO A 402 20.10 12.90 11.50
CA PRO A 402 20.40 13.81 10.40
C PRO A 402 19.13 14.40 9.75
N ALA A 403 19.19 15.68 9.41
CA ALA A 403 18.17 16.43 8.67
C ALA A 403 18.84 17.45 7.73
N THR A 404 18.07 18.09 6.85
CA THR A 404 18.54 19.13 5.93
C THR A 404 17.49 20.23 5.81
N THR A 405 17.91 21.49 5.73
CA THR A 405 17.02 22.63 5.44
C THR A 405 17.73 23.67 4.58
N GLY A 406 17.14 24.07 3.46
CA GLY A 406 17.75 24.96 2.48
C GLY A 406 19.18 24.52 2.08
N PRO A 407 20.20 25.40 2.19
CA PRO A 407 21.60 25.05 1.95
C PRO A 407 22.27 24.30 3.11
N TYR A 408 21.61 24.13 4.27
CA TYR A 408 22.22 23.59 5.49
C TYR A 408 21.93 22.10 5.70
N ASP A 409 22.96 21.39 6.16
CA ASP A 409 22.84 20.06 6.77
C ASP A 409 22.80 20.24 8.30
N VAL A 410 21.87 19.55 8.98
CA VAL A 410 21.66 19.61 10.42
C VAL A 410 21.79 18.22 11.02
N LEU A 411 22.63 18.05 12.02
CA LEU A 411 22.79 16.80 12.77
C LEU A 411 22.46 17.05 14.24
N LEU A 412 21.39 16.44 14.74
CA LEU A 412 21.10 16.38 16.17
C LEU A 412 21.78 15.14 16.77
N THR A 413 22.43 15.30 17.92
CA THR A 413 22.90 14.19 18.76
C THR A 413 22.32 14.28 20.17
N SER A 414 22.03 13.13 20.79
CA SER A 414 21.52 13.04 22.18
C SER A 414 22.47 12.27 23.08
N TYR A 415 22.80 12.82 24.26
CA TYR A 415 23.51 12.11 25.33
C TYR A 415 22.74 12.18 26.67
N PRO A 416 22.37 11.03 27.29
CA PRO A 416 22.52 9.68 26.76
C PRO A 416 21.72 9.48 25.47
N GLY A 417 22.12 8.48 24.65
CA GLY A 417 21.49 8.23 23.35
C GLY A 417 19.97 8.14 23.43
N VAL A 418 19.46 7.31 24.34
CA VAL A 418 18.06 7.34 24.78
C VAL A 418 18.01 8.12 26.10
N PRO A 419 17.34 9.29 26.16
CA PRO A 419 17.13 10.03 27.41
C PRO A 419 16.40 9.19 28.46
N ASN A 420 16.88 9.20 29.70
CA ASN A 420 16.15 8.62 30.83
C ASN A 420 15.12 9.66 31.35
N PRO A 421 13.86 9.28 31.60
CA PRO A 421 12.89 10.18 32.20
C PRO A 421 13.34 10.67 33.58
N GLY A 422 13.13 11.95 33.88
CA GLY A 422 13.56 12.61 35.11
C GLY A 422 15.03 13.04 35.13
N GLU A 423 15.87 12.54 34.22
CA GLU A 423 17.28 12.92 34.11
C GLU A 423 17.50 13.97 32.99
N PRO A 424 18.46 14.90 33.14
CA PRO A 424 18.79 15.85 32.09
C PRO A 424 19.57 15.15 30.95
N ALA A 425 19.06 15.23 29.73
CA ALA A 425 19.77 14.85 28.52
C ALA A 425 20.34 16.08 27.80
N ASN A 426 21.53 15.93 27.22
CA ASN A 426 22.16 16.93 26.36
C ASN A 426 21.79 16.66 24.89
N LEU A 427 21.17 17.63 24.25
CA LEU A 427 20.87 17.66 22.83
C LEU A 427 21.82 18.66 22.15
N ALA A 428 22.71 18.17 21.31
CA ALA A 428 23.66 19.01 20.56
C ALA A 428 23.29 19.01 19.07
N PHE A 429 23.23 20.20 18.47
CA PHE A 429 23.01 20.35 17.03
C PHE A 429 24.29 20.84 16.34
N TYR A 430 24.71 20.14 15.30
CA TYR A 430 25.78 20.56 14.40
C TYR A 430 25.13 21.00 13.09
N ILE A 431 25.34 22.25 12.69
CA ILE A 431 24.70 22.85 11.52
C ILE A 431 25.79 23.42 10.62
N LYS A 432 25.82 22.97 9.35
CA LYS A 432 26.81 23.38 8.36
C LYS A 432 26.17 23.70 7.03
N ASP A 433 26.70 24.68 6.32
CA ASP A 433 26.39 24.93 4.91
C ASP A 433 26.95 23.76 4.07
N ARG A 434 26.09 23.11 3.28
CA ARG A 434 26.44 21.97 2.42
C ARG A 434 27.33 22.36 1.24
N ASN A 435 27.25 23.60 0.79
CA ASN A 435 28.02 24.11 -0.36
C ASN A 435 29.38 24.65 0.08
N THR A 436 29.45 25.35 1.22
CA THR A 436 30.70 25.99 1.69
C THR A 436 31.41 25.26 2.84
N GLY A 437 30.76 24.27 3.45
CA GLY A 437 31.26 23.53 4.62
C GLY A 437 31.32 24.34 5.92
N ARG A 438 30.94 25.62 5.89
CA ARG A 438 31.03 26.53 7.04
C ARG A 438 29.96 26.22 8.08
N ALA A 439 30.33 26.30 9.35
CA ALA A 439 29.38 26.20 10.45
C ALA A 439 28.38 27.37 10.43
N TYR A 440 27.15 27.09 10.81
CA TYR A 440 26.09 28.09 10.91
C TYR A 440 26.27 28.97 12.14
N ALA A 441 26.28 30.29 11.94
CA ALA A 441 26.68 31.27 12.96
C ALA A 441 25.49 31.95 13.68
N GLU A 442 24.28 31.88 13.12
CA GLU A 442 23.11 32.58 13.67
C GLU A 442 22.44 31.80 14.81
N PRO A 443 21.72 32.46 15.73
CA PRO A 443 21.03 31.77 16.82
C PRO A 443 19.89 30.87 16.35
N VAL A 444 19.76 29.70 16.98
CA VAL A 444 18.66 28.75 16.73
C VAL A 444 17.76 28.62 17.95
N THR A 445 16.49 28.27 17.74
CA THR A 445 15.49 28.17 18.80
C THR A 445 14.94 26.76 18.90
N LEU A 446 15.01 26.15 20.09
CA LEU A 446 14.52 24.81 20.37
C LEU A 446 13.18 24.86 21.10
N ARG A 447 12.21 24.06 20.65
CA ARG A 447 10.99 23.72 21.41
C ARG A 447 10.86 22.21 21.53
N VAL A 448 10.46 21.70 22.68
CA VAL A 448 10.24 20.25 22.88
C VAL A 448 8.80 20.00 23.31
N LEU A 449 8.14 19.10 22.60
CA LEU A 449 6.74 18.73 22.79
C LEU A 449 6.65 17.24 23.10
N GLN A 450 5.85 16.84 24.09
CA GLN A 450 5.48 15.44 24.29
C GLN A 450 4.24 15.14 23.44
N THR A 451 4.26 14.06 22.67
CA THR A 451 3.11 13.68 21.83
C THR A 451 2.11 12.85 22.61
N SER A 452 0.85 13.29 22.66
CA SER A 452 -0.24 12.47 23.18
C SER A 452 -0.91 11.68 22.05
N THR A 453 -1.30 10.42 22.33
CA THR A 453 -2.17 9.65 21.42
C THR A 453 -3.59 10.22 21.35
N PHE A 454 -4.02 10.94 22.38
CA PHE A 454 -5.34 11.56 22.48
C PHE A 454 -5.25 12.93 23.20
N GLY A 455 -5.51 14.01 22.48
CA GLY A 455 -5.42 15.38 22.99
C GLY A 455 -4.27 16.19 22.36
N ASP A 456 -4.05 17.40 22.85
CA ASP A 456 -3.00 18.30 22.38
C ASP A 456 -1.62 17.89 22.95
N ASN A 457 -0.55 18.25 22.24
CA ASN A 457 0.82 18.02 22.69
C ASN A 457 1.16 18.91 23.89
N THR A 458 1.77 18.36 24.93
CA THR A 458 2.24 19.16 26.08
C THR A 458 3.63 19.75 25.81
N ILE A 459 3.83 21.01 26.19
CA ILE A 459 5.13 21.69 26.04
C ILE A 459 6.03 21.24 27.18
N VAL A 460 7.15 20.60 26.84
CA VAL A 460 8.18 20.10 27.77
C VAL A 460 9.30 21.13 27.92
N LEU A 461 9.75 21.70 26.79
CA LEU A 461 10.66 22.82 26.76
C LEU A 461 10.00 23.95 25.96
N PRO A 462 9.76 25.13 26.55
CA PRO A 462 9.31 26.31 25.80
C PRO A 462 10.40 26.77 24.83
N ALA A 463 10.02 27.56 23.82
CA ALA A 463 10.92 28.07 22.79
C ALA A 463 12.15 28.77 23.42
N THR A 464 13.31 28.14 23.31
CA THR A 464 14.56 28.55 23.95
C THR A 464 15.61 28.82 22.88
N THR A 465 16.12 30.04 22.79
CA THR A 465 17.11 30.43 21.77
C THR A 465 18.55 30.31 22.29
N ARG A 466 19.46 29.79 21.46
CA ARG A 466 20.91 29.71 21.74
C ARG A 466 21.73 30.12 20.53
N SER A 467 22.79 30.86 20.78
CA SER A 467 23.89 31.10 19.83
C SER A 467 24.85 29.90 19.81
N PRO A 468 25.63 29.71 18.72
CA PRO A 468 26.57 28.59 18.65
C PRO A 468 27.76 28.78 19.61
N PHE A 469 28.30 27.66 20.09
CA PHE A 469 29.55 27.57 20.83
C PHE A 469 30.38 26.46 20.18
N GLU A 470 31.64 26.72 19.82
CA GLU A 470 32.54 25.74 19.17
C GLU A 470 31.93 24.98 17.96
N ASN A 471 31.09 25.68 17.17
CA ASN A 471 30.34 25.16 16.00
C ASN A 471 29.17 24.20 16.31
N GLU A 472 28.71 24.14 17.56
CA GLU A 472 27.53 23.38 17.98
C GLU A 472 26.54 24.22 18.79
N PHE A 473 25.30 23.75 18.86
CA PHE A 473 24.23 24.34 19.68
C PHE A 473 23.77 23.31 20.73
N LYS A 474 24.13 23.53 21.99
CA LYS A 474 23.81 22.64 23.11
C LYS A 474 22.57 23.07 23.88
N PHE A 475 21.68 22.12 24.15
CA PHE A 475 20.47 22.28 24.94
C PHE A 475 20.36 21.15 25.97
N TYR A 476 20.07 21.50 27.23
CA TYR A 476 19.82 20.51 28.29
C TYR A 476 18.31 20.39 28.49
N VAL A 477 17.78 19.17 28.34
CA VAL A 477 16.34 18.89 28.38
C VAL A 477 16.08 17.71 29.32
N THR A 478 15.24 17.92 30.32
CA THR A 478 14.75 16.85 31.20
C THR A 478 13.40 16.37 30.68
N PHE A 479 13.33 15.10 30.27
CA PHE A 479 12.09 14.49 29.77
C PHE A 479 11.26 13.99 30.96
N PRO A 480 9.98 14.40 31.14
CA PRO A 480 9.26 14.16 32.39
C PRO A 480 8.84 12.70 32.60
N THR A 481 8.47 11.97 31.54
CA THR A 481 8.01 10.57 31.61
C THR A 481 8.54 9.73 30.46
N ASP A 482 8.37 8.40 30.53
CA ASP A 482 8.46 7.55 29.33
C ASP A 482 7.51 8.08 28.24
N GLY A 483 7.95 8.12 26.98
CA GLY A 483 7.10 8.61 25.89
C GLY A 483 7.80 8.93 24.57
N GLU A 484 6.97 9.30 23.59
CA GLU A 484 7.39 9.87 22.31
C GLU A 484 7.36 11.41 22.41
N TYR A 485 8.36 12.04 21.82
CA TYR A 485 8.59 13.49 21.88
C TYR A 485 8.99 14.04 20.51
N VAL A 486 8.51 15.24 20.18
CA VAL A 486 8.98 16.02 19.03
C VAL A 486 9.88 17.14 19.52
N VAL A 487 11.11 17.16 19.03
CA VAL A 487 12.08 18.22 19.23
C VAL A 487 12.09 19.10 17.97
N GLU A 488 11.60 20.32 18.09
CA GLU A 488 11.49 21.27 16.96
C GLU A 488 12.64 22.28 17.02
N LEU A 489 13.56 22.21 16.07
CA LEU A 489 14.61 23.20 15.87
C LEU A 489 14.12 24.25 14.87
N SER A 490 14.10 25.51 15.27
CA SER A 490 13.74 26.66 14.42
C SER A 490 14.97 27.51 14.12
N MET A 491 15.25 27.79 12.85
CA MET A 491 16.42 28.57 12.42
C MET A 491 16.10 29.50 11.24
N PRO A 492 16.67 30.72 11.18
CA PRO A 492 16.54 31.59 10.01
C PRO A 492 17.33 31.06 8.80
N VAL A 493 16.64 30.89 7.67
CA VAL A 493 17.18 30.43 6.38
C VAL A 493 16.62 31.35 5.29
N GLU A 494 17.50 32.05 4.56
CA GLU A 494 17.14 32.89 3.40
C GLU A 494 15.97 33.87 3.65
N GLY A 495 15.91 34.45 4.87
CA GLY A 495 14.88 35.41 5.28
C GLY A 495 13.55 34.79 5.74
N ARG A 496 13.50 33.46 5.93
CA ARG A 496 12.36 32.73 6.52
C ARG A 496 12.79 31.99 7.78
N ILE A 497 11.87 31.67 8.67
CA ILE A 497 12.14 30.77 9.81
C ILE A 497 11.71 29.37 9.39
N GLU A 498 12.68 28.47 9.24
CA GLU A 498 12.46 27.05 8.96
C GLU A 498 12.38 26.26 10.27
N VAL A 499 11.46 25.30 10.35
CA VAL A 499 11.22 24.49 11.56
C VAL A 499 11.40 23.01 11.23
N ILE A 500 12.38 22.38 11.89
CA ILE A 500 12.79 21.00 11.66
C ILE A 500 12.34 20.12 12.85
N PRO A 501 11.37 19.20 12.67
CA PRO A 501 10.96 18.29 13.72
C PRO A 501 11.81 17.01 13.74
N PHE A 502 12.39 16.72 14.90
CA PHE A 502 13.09 15.46 15.20
C PHE A 502 12.23 14.62 16.15
N LEU A 503 12.00 13.36 15.78
CA LEU A 503 11.23 12.40 16.59
C LEU A 503 12.18 11.64 17.52
N MET A 504 11.98 11.78 18.83
CA MET A 504 12.77 11.11 19.85
C MET A 504 11.89 10.31 20.82
N ILE A 505 12.52 9.34 21.48
CA ILE A 505 11.89 8.51 22.50
C ILE A 505 12.69 8.69 23.79
N ALA A 506 12.01 9.03 24.89
CA ALA A 506 12.61 9.00 26.22
C ALA A 506 12.16 7.72 26.95
N GLY A 507 13.13 7.05 27.58
CA GLY A 507 12.93 5.85 28.37
C GLY A 507 12.46 4.64 27.56
N ARG A 508 11.51 3.90 28.12
CA ARG A 508 10.93 2.67 27.55
C ARG A 508 9.41 2.80 27.44
N PRO A 509 8.88 3.58 26.47
CA PRO A 509 7.44 3.68 26.28
C PRO A 509 6.85 2.29 26.06
N SER A 510 5.92 1.91 26.93
CA SER A 510 5.19 0.65 26.76
C SER A 510 4.49 0.67 25.40
N ALA A 511 4.57 -0.43 24.63
CA ALA A 511 3.97 -0.55 23.30
C ALA A 511 2.42 -0.60 23.32
N THR A 512 1.80 -0.06 24.37
CA THR A 512 0.36 -0.11 24.67
C THR A 512 -0.46 0.64 23.63
N ALA A 513 -0.03 1.80 23.14
CA ALA A 513 -0.81 2.57 22.15
C ALA A 513 -1.04 1.79 20.83
N SER A 514 0.02 1.24 20.24
CA SER A 514 -0.09 0.42 19.02
C SER A 514 -0.78 -0.92 19.29
N MET A 515 -0.60 -1.53 20.46
CA MET A 515 -1.37 -2.71 20.88
C MET A 515 -2.86 -2.42 21.11
N VAL A 516 -3.24 -1.25 21.62
CA VAL A 516 -4.64 -0.85 21.83
C VAL A 516 -5.33 -0.58 20.50
N ILE A 517 -4.66 0.06 19.54
CA ILE A 517 -5.21 0.24 18.19
C ILE A 517 -5.39 -1.12 17.49
N VAL A 518 -4.36 -1.99 17.50
CA VAL A 518 -4.46 -3.35 16.94
C VAL A 518 -5.51 -4.18 17.68
N GLY A 519 -5.64 -4.04 19.00
CA GLY A 519 -6.65 -4.71 19.82
C GLY A 519 -8.07 -4.22 19.54
N ALA A 520 -8.28 -2.92 19.36
CA ALA A 520 -9.58 -2.35 18.99
C ALA A 520 -10.00 -2.78 17.58
N PHE A 521 -9.09 -2.73 16.60
CA PHE A 521 -9.36 -3.25 15.25
C PHE A 521 -9.56 -4.76 15.25
N GLY A 522 -8.79 -5.52 16.03
CA GLY A 522 -8.99 -6.96 16.25
C GLY A 522 -10.35 -7.27 16.89
N SER A 523 -10.81 -6.45 17.81
CA SER A 523 -12.13 -6.57 18.46
C SER A 523 -13.27 -6.27 17.48
N VAL A 524 -13.16 -5.21 16.67
CA VAL A 524 -14.14 -4.89 15.61
C VAL A 524 -14.15 -5.99 14.55
N PHE A 525 -12.98 -6.50 14.14
CA PHE A 525 -12.84 -7.63 13.23
C PHE A 525 -13.52 -8.88 13.81
N ALA A 526 -13.19 -9.27 15.05
CA ALA A 526 -13.79 -10.40 15.74
C ALA A 526 -15.31 -10.25 15.90
N PHE A 527 -15.81 -9.05 16.19
CA PHE A 527 -17.24 -8.76 16.25
C PHE A 527 -17.94 -8.92 14.89
N VAL A 528 -17.34 -8.41 13.80
CA VAL A 528 -17.85 -8.57 12.43
C VAL A 528 -17.87 -10.06 12.03
N VAL A 529 -16.81 -10.80 12.37
CA VAL A 529 -16.72 -12.24 12.13
C VAL A 529 -17.76 -13.01 12.95
N ALA A 530 -17.84 -12.78 14.26
CA ALA A 530 -18.81 -13.43 15.14
C ALA A 530 -20.26 -13.15 14.71
N ARG A 531 -20.57 -11.90 14.31
CA ARG A 531 -21.88 -11.50 13.77
C ARG A 531 -22.18 -12.19 12.43
N ALA A 532 -21.18 -12.39 11.58
CA ALA A 532 -21.33 -13.13 10.32
C ALA A 532 -21.55 -14.64 10.55
N VAL A 533 -20.78 -15.26 11.44
CA VAL A 533 -20.90 -16.67 11.83
C VAL A 533 -22.27 -16.93 12.48
N ARG A 534 -22.68 -16.13 13.48
CA ARG A 534 -24.02 -16.24 14.10
C ARG A 534 -25.14 -16.10 13.06
N ARG A 535 -25.04 -15.14 12.13
CA ARG A 535 -26.02 -14.98 11.03
C ARG A 535 -26.06 -16.17 10.06
N LYS A 536 -24.95 -16.90 9.86
CA LYS A 536 -24.96 -18.16 9.12
C LYS A 536 -25.66 -19.25 9.94
N GLY A 537 -25.33 -19.40 11.22
CA GLY A 537 -25.97 -20.34 12.15
C GLY A 537 -27.50 -20.24 12.18
N HIS A 538 -28.05 -19.03 12.37
CA HIS A 538 -29.51 -18.82 12.33
C HIS A 538 -30.14 -19.13 10.96
N ARG A 539 -29.41 -18.90 9.85
CA ARG A 539 -29.90 -19.25 8.50
C ARG A 539 -29.85 -20.74 8.20
N THR A 540 -28.87 -21.46 8.73
CA THR A 540 -28.81 -22.93 8.62
C THR A 540 -29.82 -23.61 9.53
N ALA A 541 -30.03 -23.10 10.75
CA ALA A 541 -31.09 -23.56 11.64
C ALA A 541 -32.48 -23.34 11.02
N GLY A 542 -32.77 -22.12 10.54
CA GLY A 542 -34.03 -21.83 9.86
C GLY A 542 -34.26 -22.67 8.59
N ARG A 543 -33.19 -23.00 7.84
CA ARG A 543 -33.30 -23.94 6.69
C ARG A 543 -33.52 -25.39 7.10
N ARG A 544 -33.01 -25.86 8.25
CA ARG A 544 -33.32 -27.19 8.77
C ARG A 544 -34.78 -27.27 9.22
N VAL A 545 -35.24 -26.30 10.00
CA VAL A 545 -36.65 -26.22 10.43
C VAL A 545 -37.61 -26.15 9.24
N LEU A 546 -37.31 -25.35 8.20
CA LEU A 546 -38.14 -25.32 6.99
C LEU A 546 -38.11 -26.65 6.21
N ALA A 547 -36.97 -27.34 6.15
CA ALA A 547 -36.87 -28.66 5.52
C ALA A 547 -37.58 -29.77 6.32
N GLU A 548 -37.60 -29.69 7.65
CA GLU A 548 -38.34 -30.59 8.55
C GLU A 548 -39.86 -30.32 8.50
N VAL A 549 -40.28 -29.09 8.23
CA VAL A 549 -41.69 -28.68 8.06
C VAL A 549 -42.16 -28.77 6.59
N GLY A 550 -41.28 -29.13 5.65
CA GLY A 550 -41.62 -29.40 4.24
C GLY A 550 -41.92 -28.17 3.37
N ILE A 551 -41.31 -27.01 3.65
CA ILE A 551 -41.53 -25.72 2.96
C ILE A 551 -40.28 -25.26 2.18
#